data_AF-A0A2N6ADY0-F1
#
_entry.id   AF-A0A2N6ADY0-F1
#
_cell.length_a   1.000
_cell.length_b   1.000
_cell.length_c   1.000
_cell.angle_alpha   90.00
_cell.angle_beta   90.00
_cell.angle_gamma   90.00
#
_symmetry.space_group_name_H-M   'P 1'
#
loop_
_entity.id
_entity.type
_entity.pdbx_description
1 polymer ?
#
loop_
_entity_poly.entity_id
_entity_poly.type
_entity_poly.pdbx_seq_one_letter_code
_entity_poly.pdbx_strand_id
1 'polypeptide(L)'
;MKNCPKIRLVRIFCFPGRPYIKDTHPSTIRDMMMARHFVFLLLLFLAAPLSAQQALQLTILHYNDFHSQNVPTTMRVKNDDGEQVRKPGGGAAVIKHMVEKFRAGEEHVVLLHAGDDFQGTPISSITKGASQFEILELMQPDVMTLGNHEFDYGAENIRRLLPTVTFPIVSANLWDKDAGAPFVPRYRILRRGPLKIGVIGLAPPDLASLSLRENVSGLDVLDPVMTTRHTMAELETNFGVNFIVVLSHMGIEVDTVLAAQVDGIDVIVGGHSHTALWREKIVNGTVIVQAGSKGKWLGALQLEVDVDAGTILQSTGELIPMLSEELPADPVMAAKVAELEAVVEEGFGEVIGTLETDWERRSHGESNIGNWQTDVMRDFTGADVAFQNSGGIRKNLEAGPITLRDMWEISPFGNHFVIFNVTGEQLLGMIRYQAVVTGEFCQVSGIRYSFNYDAEDSDALKVEVGGAPVQLDKTYTITTNNYMGGHLYDIFGLPEADVAVEPAYPVHVDRDVFIEYIRKQKNISSTLEDRITLKGKRP
;
A
#
# COMPACT_ATOMS: atom_id res chain seq x y z
N MET A 1 -67.88 35.63 -1.46
CA MET A 1 -68.89 36.20 -2.41
C MET A 1 -68.65 35.58 -3.80
N LYS A 2 -69.64 35.64 -4.70
CA LYS A 2 -69.60 35.64 -6.19
C LYS A 2 -68.41 34.98 -6.94
N ASN A 3 -68.59 34.24 -8.05
CA ASN A 3 -69.77 33.66 -8.70
C ASN A 3 -69.34 32.64 -9.78
N CYS A 4 -70.17 31.62 -10.05
CA CYS A 4 -70.10 30.77 -11.24
C CYS A 4 -70.59 31.52 -12.50
N PRO A 5 -70.27 31.09 -13.74
CA PRO A 5 -71.38 30.57 -14.58
C PRO A 5 -71.06 29.53 -15.71
N LYS A 6 -71.86 28.44 -15.75
CA LYS A 6 -72.62 27.91 -16.94
C LYS A 6 -71.82 27.12 -18.04
N ILE A 7 -72.40 26.19 -18.84
CA ILE A 7 -73.77 25.62 -18.95
C ILE A 7 -73.83 24.20 -19.63
N ARG A 8 -74.79 23.35 -19.15
CA ARG A 8 -75.74 22.36 -19.78
C ARG A 8 -75.54 21.79 -21.24
N LEU A 9 -76.21 20.74 -21.76
CA LEU A 9 -77.53 20.04 -21.53
C LEU A 9 -77.36 18.49 -21.67
N VAL A 10 -78.03 17.58 -20.93
CA VAL A 10 -79.46 17.11 -20.97
C VAL A 10 -79.79 16.33 -22.28
N ARG A 11 -80.50 15.17 -22.33
CA ARG A 11 -81.40 14.43 -21.39
C ARG A 11 -80.82 12.99 -21.12
N ILE A 12 -81.46 11.82 -20.92
CA ILE A 12 -82.86 11.30 -20.86
C ILE A 12 -82.96 10.09 -19.87
N PHE A 13 -84.13 9.43 -19.76
CA PHE A 13 -84.39 8.25 -18.88
C PHE A 13 -85.49 7.34 -19.49
N CYS A 14 -85.42 6.00 -19.31
CA CYS A 14 -86.56 5.16 -18.87
C CYS A 14 -86.22 3.65 -18.71
N PHE A 15 -86.99 2.97 -17.85
CA PHE A 15 -87.02 1.53 -17.50
C PHE A 15 -88.25 0.83 -18.18
N PRO A 16 -88.65 -0.44 -17.90
CA PRO A 16 -88.06 -1.53 -17.08
C PRO A 16 -87.96 -2.92 -17.80
N GLY A 17 -87.46 -3.97 -17.10
CA GLY A 17 -87.64 -5.37 -17.53
C GLY A 17 -86.96 -6.47 -16.67
N ARG A 18 -87.75 -7.22 -15.88
CA ARG A 18 -87.48 -8.49 -15.14
C ARG A 18 -88.86 -9.10 -14.75
N PRO A 19 -89.04 -10.39 -14.30
CA PRO A 19 -88.03 -11.33 -13.75
C PRO A 19 -88.15 -12.85 -14.11
N TYR A 20 -87.13 -13.63 -13.67
CA TYR A 20 -87.19 -14.94 -12.96
C TYR A 20 -87.57 -16.30 -13.62
N ILE A 21 -86.73 -17.32 -13.30
CA ILE A 21 -87.06 -18.74 -12.93
C ILE A 21 -87.46 -19.69 -14.11
N LYS A 22 -87.06 -20.98 -14.23
CA LYS A 22 -86.47 -22.00 -13.32
C LYS A 22 -85.69 -23.15 -14.05
N ASP A 23 -85.04 -24.04 -13.28
CA ASP A 23 -84.59 -25.47 -13.51
C ASP A 23 -84.25 -25.95 -14.96
N THR A 24 -83.09 -26.58 -15.23
CA THR A 24 -82.85 -28.02 -14.94
C THR A 24 -81.42 -28.51 -15.30
N HIS A 25 -81.00 -29.62 -14.69
CA HIS A 25 -79.97 -30.59 -15.15
C HIS A 25 -80.70 -31.91 -15.52
N PRO A 26 -80.15 -32.91 -16.27
CA PRO A 26 -78.76 -33.40 -16.15
C PRO A 26 -78.04 -34.00 -17.39
N SER A 27 -76.76 -34.32 -17.18
CA SER A 27 -75.99 -35.48 -17.72
C SER A 27 -75.88 -35.79 -19.22
N THR A 28 -74.64 -35.99 -19.67
CA THR A 28 -74.24 -37.26 -20.33
C THR A 28 -72.74 -37.52 -20.12
N ILE A 29 -72.30 -38.78 -20.23
CA ILE A 29 -70.95 -39.23 -19.83
C ILE A 29 -70.09 -39.44 -21.07
N ARG A 30 -69.00 -38.67 -21.26
CA ARG A 30 -67.99 -38.99 -22.30
C ARG A 30 -66.54 -38.53 -22.08
N ASP A 31 -66.27 -37.47 -21.31
CA ASP A 31 -64.96 -36.78 -21.39
C ASP A 31 -63.85 -37.28 -20.43
N MET A 32 -64.11 -38.30 -19.61
CA MET A 32 -63.20 -38.74 -18.52
C MET A 32 -61.98 -39.58 -18.94
N MET A 33 -61.66 -39.73 -20.25
CA MET A 33 -60.47 -40.48 -20.70
C MET A 33 -59.36 -39.64 -21.37
N MET A 34 -59.64 -38.44 -21.89
CA MET A 34 -58.59 -37.58 -22.47
C MET A 34 -57.76 -36.84 -21.41
N ALA A 35 -58.34 -36.51 -20.26
CA ALA A 35 -57.68 -35.68 -19.24
C ALA A 35 -56.43 -36.29 -18.59
N ARG A 36 -56.28 -37.63 -18.57
CA ARG A 36 -55.17 -38.30 -17.85
C ARG A 36 -53.82 -38.24 -18.56
N HIS A 37 -53.77 -38.05 -19.88
CA HIS A 37 -52.49 -37.97 -20.61
C HIS A 37 -51.89 -36.56 -20.65
N PHE A 38 -52.72 -35.51 -20.62
CA PHE A 38 -52.23 -34.12 -20.63
C PHE A 38 -51.62 -33.68 -19.29
N VAL A 39 -52.16 -34.13 -18.16
CA VAL A 39 -51.63 -33.77 -16.83
C VAL A 39 -50.22 -34.33 -16.60
N PHE A 40 -49.92 -35.53 -17.12
CA PHE A 40 -48.59 -36.13 -16.99
C PHE A 40 -47.52 -35.42 -17.83
N LEU A 41 -47.90 -34.87 -18.99
CA LEU A 41 -47.02 -34.07 -19.84
C LEU A 41 -46.79 -32.65 -19.29
N LEU A 42 -47.78 -32.05 -18.62
CA LEU A 42 -47.62 -30.73 -18.02
C LEU A 42 -46.70 -30.74 -16.78
N LEU A 43 -46.70 -31.84 -16.02
CA LEU A 43 -45.81 -32.02 -14.86
C LEU A 43 -44.34 -32.20 -15.24
N LEU A 44 -44.03 -32.63 -16.47
CA LEU A 44 -42.66 -32.78 -16.96
C LEU A 44 -42.00 -31.47 -17.42
N PHE A 45 -42.78 -30.40 -17.63
CA PHE A 45 -42.26 -29.06 -17.99
C PHE A 45 -42.09 -28.10 -16.81
N LEU A 46 -42.53 -28.50 -15.60
CA LEU A 46 -42.34 -27.73 -14.36
C LEU A 46 -41.15 -28.21 -13.52
N ALA A 47 -40.46 -29.27 -13.97
CA ALA A 47 -39.21 -29.75 -13.39
C ALA A 47 -37.98 -29.24 -14.17
N ALA A 48 -37.99 -27.97 -14.55
CA ALA A 48 -36.72 -27.27 -14.75
C ALA A 48 -36.03 -27.24 -13.37
N PRO A 49 -34.78 -27.72 -13.22
CA PRO A 49 -34.07 -27.48 -11.98
C PRO A 49 -33.90 -25.97 -11.85
N LEU A 50 -34.40 -25.40 -10.74
CA LEU A 50 -33.71 -24.23 -10.21
C LEU A 50 -32.30 -24.75 -9.90
N SER A 51 -31.29 -24.30 -10.66
CA SER A 51 -29.92 -24.43 -10.19
C SER A 51 -29.88 -23.68 -8.87
N ALA A 52 -29.65 -24.40 -7.78
CA ALA A 52 -29.45 -23.77 -6.49
C ALA A 52 -28.12 -23.02 -6.62
N GLN A 53 -28.21 -21.68 -6.73
CA GLN A 53 -27.09 -20.78 -6.95
C GLN A 53 -25.93 -21.20 -6.03
N GLN A 54 -24.82 -21.67 -6.61
CA GLN A 54 -23.77 -22.32 -5.82
C GLN A 54 -22.92 -21.27 -5.13
N ALA A 55 -23.46 -20.74 -4.03
CA ALA A 55 -22.76 -19.88 -3.10
C ALA A 55 -21.61 -20.64 -2.42
N LEU A 56 -20.44 -20.04 -2.45
CA LEU A 56 -19.22 -20.51 -1.82
C LEU A 56 -18.69 -19.42 -0.88
N GLN A 57 -18.46 -19.78 0.38
CA GLN A 57 -17.81 -18.89 1.34
C GLN A 57 -16.30 -18.94 1.13
N LEU A 58 -15.68 -17.78 0.93
CA LEU A 58 -14.25 -17.60 0.64
C LEU A 58 -13.68 -16.53 1.58
N THR A 59 -12.61 -16.87 2.30
CA THR A 59 -11.89 -15.91 3.15
C THR A 59 -10.55 -15.57 2.51
N ILE A 60 -10.41 -14.32 2.07
CA ILE A 60 -9.13 -13.76 1.65
C ILE A 60 -8.48 -13.09 2.87
N LEU A 61 -7.50 -13.78 3.46
CA LEU A 61 -6.59 -13.17 4.41
C LEU A 61 -5.52 -12.39 3.64
N HIS A 62 -5.17 -11.20 4.13
CA HIS A 62 -4.12 -10.41 3.51
C HIS A 62 -3.34 -9.57 4.51
N TYR A 63 -2.08 -9.33 4.17
CA TYR A 63 -1.24 -8.31 4.77
C TYR A 63 -0.32 -7.73 3.69
N ASN A 64 0.27 -6.58 4.01
CA ASN A 64 1.03 -5.75 3.10
C ASN A 64 1.98 -4.88 3.93
N ASP A 65 3.04 -4.38 3.31
CA ASP A 65 3.97 -3.42 3.93
C ASP A 65 4.49 -3.91 5.29
N PHE A 66 4.91 -5.18 5.37
CA PHE A 66 5.45 -5.75 6.60
C PHE A 66 6.73 -5.02 7.05
N HIS A 67 7.51 -4.47 6.11
CA HIS A 67 8.73 -3.69 6.34
C HIS A 67 9.60 -4.34 7.42
N SER A 68 9.84 -5.64 7.23
CA SER A 68 10.58 -6.57 8.09
C SER A 68 10.32 -6.52 9.60
N GLN A 69 9.09 -6.21 10.02
CA GLN A 69 8.71 -6.13 11.43
C GLN A 69 8.50 -7.53 12.05
N ASN A 70 9.56 -8.36 12.04
CA ASN A 70 9.57 -9.77 12.49
C ASN A 70 9.05 -9.93 13.93
N VAL A 71 9.43 -8.99 14.80
CA VAL A 71 9.05 -8.91 16.22
C VAL A 71 7.94 -7.87 16.45
N PRO A 72 7.11 -8.03 17.50
CA PRO A 72 6.07 -7.05 17.83
C PRO A 72 6.59 -5.62 18.02
N THR A 73 5.73 -4.66 17.71
CA THR A 73 6.01 -3.22 17.74
C THR A 73 4.85 -2.46 18.42
N THR A 74 4.97 -1.16 18.64
CA THR A 74 3.91 -0.39 19.29
C THR A 74 2.71 -0.16 18.36
N MET A 75 1.56 -0.71 18.74
CA MET A 75 0.24 -0.36 18.22
C MET A 75 -0.43 0.70 19.10
N ARG A 76 -1.31 1.53 18.50
CA ARG A 76 -2.30 2.32 19.23
C ARG A 76 -3.66 1.70 18.97
N VAL A 77 -4.38 1.37 20.04
CA VAL A 77 -5.73 0.77 19.97
C VAL A 77 -6.64 1.43 20.99
N LYS A 78 -7.96 1.31 20.80
CA LYS A 78 -8.91 1.72 21.84
C LYS A 78 -9.00 0.66 22.93
N ASN A 79 -9.09 1.09 24.20
CA ASN A 79 -9.57 0.24 25.29
C ASN A 79 -11.11 0.23 25.33
N ASP A 80 -11.69 -0.49 26.29
CA ASP A 80 -13.15 -0.62 26.46
C ASP A 80 -13.82 0.72 26.80
N ASP A 81 -13.11 1.64 27.46
CA ASP A 81 -13.54 3.01 27.74
C ASP A 81 -13.46 3.94 26.50
N GLY A 82 -12.88 3.47 25.39
CA GLY A 82 -12.73 4.19 24.13
C GLY A 82 -11.49 5.08 24.02
N GLU A 83 -10.64 5.11 25.05
CA GLU A 83 -9.36 5.83 25.11
C GLU A 83 -8.27 5.14 24.27
N GLN A 84 -7.35 5.93 23.72
CA GLN A 84 -6.24 5.42 22.90
C GLN A 84 -5.06 4.98 23.76
N VAL A 85 -4.86 3.66 23.89
CA VAL A 85 -3.75 3.05 24.63
C VAL A 85 -2.67 2.52 23.68
N ARG A 86 -1.41 2.49 24.16
CA ARG A 86 -0.30 1.79 23.48
C ARG A 86 -0.31 0.31 23.92
N LYS A 87 -0.22 -0.63 22.98
CA LYS A 87 -0.02 -2.07 23.23
C LYS A 87 1.04 -2.66 22.27
N PRO A 88 1.78 -3.72 22.66
CA PRO A 88 2.62 -4.48 21.73
C PRO A 88 1.78 -5.29 20.73
N GLY A 89 2.09 -5.20 19.44
CA GLY A 89 1.44 -5.99 18.41
C GLY A 89 2.14 -6.00 17.05
N GLY A 90 1.67 -6.89 16.18
CA GLY A 90 2.42 -7.38 15.02
C GLY A 90 3.38 -8.51 15.38
N GLY A 91 4.37 -8.74 14.53
CA GLY A 91 5.32 -9.84 14.64
C GLY A 91 4.85 -11.09 13.88
N ALA A 92 5.77 -11.69 13.11
CA ALA A 92 5.46 -12.76 12.15
C ALA A 92 4.84 -14.01 12.81
N ALA A 93 5.26 -14.36 14.03
CA ALA A 93 4.75 -15.53 14.74
C ALA A 93 3.28 -15.40 15.17
N VAL A 94 2.82 -14.19 15.48
CA VAL A 94 1.41 -13.91 15.84
C VAL A 94 0.52 -13.99 14.59
N ILE A 95 0.99 -13.40 13.49
CA ILE A 95 0.32 -13.48 12.17
C ILE A 95 0.21 -14.95 11.74
N LYS A 96 1.30 -15.73 11.83
CA LYS A 96 1.32 -17.15 11.47
C LYS A 96 0.32 -17.96 12.28
N HIS A 97 0.26 -17.76 13.60
CA HIS A 97 -0.74 -18.43 14.44
C HIS A 97 -2.17 -18.11 13.99
N MET A 98 -2.48 -16.84 13.70
CA MET A 98 -3.81 -16.44 13.24
C MET A 98 -4.14 -16.98 11.84
N VAL A 99 -3.19 -16.97 10.90
CA VAL A 99 -3.33 -17.58 9.57
C VAL A 99 -3.69 -19.07 9.68
N GLU A 100 -2.95 -19.84 10.49
CA GLU A 100 -3.22 -21.28 10.63
C GLU A 100 -4.49 -21.58 11.43
N LYS A 101 -4.89 -20.68 12.36
CA LYS A 101 -6.20 -20.75 13.03
C LYS A 101 -7.36 -20.63 12.03
N PHE A 102 -7.28 -19.72 11.07
CA PHE A 102 -8.25 -19.61 9.98
C PHE A 102 -8.20 -20.84 9.07
N ARG A 103 -7.02 -21.25 8.60
CA ARG A 103 -6.84 -22.44 7.74
C ARG A 103 -7.33 -23.75 8.37
N ALA A 104 -7.35 -23.84 9.71
CA ALA A 104 -7.89 -24.98 10.45
C ALA A 104 -9.39 -24.87 10.75
N GLY A 105 -9.99 -23.68 10.65
CA GLY A 105 -11.41 -23.42 10.94
C GLY A 105 -12.31 -23.33 9.72
N GLU A 106 -11.77 -22.98 8.56
CA GLU A 106 -12.53 -22.65 7.35
C GLU A 106 -12.03 -23.43 6.11
N GLU A 107 -12.94 -23.92 5.28
CA GLU A 107 -12.59 -24.80 4.15
C GLU A 107 -11.86 -24.08 3.00
N HIS A 108 -12.05 -22.77 2.87
CA HIS A 108 -11.65 -22.00 1.69
C HIS A 108 -10.96 -20.68 2.07
N VAL A 109 -9.81 -20.79 2.73
CA VAL A 109 -8.94 -19.65 3.05
C VAL A 109 -7.89 -19.45 1.96
N VAL A 110 -7.58 -18.21 1.59
CA VAL A 110 -6.45 -17.81 0.74
C VAL A 110 -5.63 -16.76 1.50
N LEU A 111 -4.31 -16.90 1.57
CA LEU A 111 -3.42 -15.87 2.14
C LEU A 111 -2.68 -15.12 1.02
N LEU A 112 -2.85 -13.80 0.94
CA LEU A 112 -2.16 -12.95 -0.05
C LEU A 112 -1.20 -11.98 0.64
N HIS A 113 0.01 -11.80 0.09
CA HIS A 113 0.94 -10.75 0.53
C HIS A 113 1.15 -9.69 -0.55
N ALA A 114 0.80 -8.43 -0.25
CA ALA A 114 0.74 -7.37 -1.27
C ALA A 114 2.07 -6.60 -1.49
N GLY A 115 3.22 -7.13 -1.06
CA GLY A 115 4.55 -6.51 -1.28
C GLY A 115 5.06 -5.62 -0.15
N ASP A 116 6.30 -5.16 -0.27
CA ASP A 116 7.13 -4.53 0.77
C ASP A 116 7.20 -5.37 2.06
N ASP A 117 7.68 -6.61 1.91
CA ASP A 117 8.15 -7.41 3.03
C ASP A 117 9.57 -6.97 3.44
N PHE A 118 10.37 -6.57 2.43
CA PHE A 118 11.73 -6.09 2.58
C PHE A 118 11.82 -4.70 3.25
N GLN A 119 13.04 -4.39 3.68
CA GLN A 119 13.50 -3.13 4.29
C GLN A 119 12.88 -2.86 5.67
N GLY A 120 13.48 -1.93 6.44
CA GLY A 120 12.86 -1.31 7.61
C GLY A 120 13.34 -1.78 8.99
N THR A 121 14.01 -2.93 9.07
CA THR A 121 14.75 -3.39 10.26
C THR A 121 16.16 -3.90 9.85
N PRO A 122 17.13 -3.98 10.78
CA PRO A 122 18.51 -4.26 10.42
C PRO A 122 18.72 -5.60 9.73
N ILE A 123 17.98 -6.65 10.11
CA ILE A 123 18.17 -7.98 9.53
C ILE A 123 17.84 -8.03 8.04
N SER A 124 16.84 -7.27 7.57
CA SER A 124 16.58 -7.14 6.14
C SER A 124 17.76 -6.48 5.42
N SER A 125 18.33 -5.40 5.97
CA SER A 125 19.47 -4.71 5.37
C SER A 125 20.73 -5.57 5.35
N ILE A 126 21.03 -6.29 6.45
CA ILE A 126 22.19 -7.19 6.58
C ILE A 126 22.09 -8.36 5.60
N THR A 127 20.92 -8.99 5.51
CA THR A 127 20.69 -10.18 4.65
C THR A 127 20.27 -9.84 3.21
N LYS A 128 20.14 -8.55 2.88
CA LYS A 128 19.57 -8.04 1.62
C LYS A 128 18.23 -8.71 1.29
N GLY A 129 17.34 -8.75 2.29
CA GLY A 129 16.00 -9.33 2.22
C GLY A 129 15.92 -10.86 2.30
N ALA A 130 17.04 -11.61 2.31
CA ALA A 130 16.99 -13.07 2.36
C ALA A 130 16.26 -13.61 3.62
N SER A 131 16.45 -12.95 4.77
CA SER A 131 15.74 -13.23 6.02
C SER A 131 14.22 -13.15 5.90
N GLN A 132 13.71 -12.25 5.05
CA GLN A 132 12.27 -12.05 4.83
C GLN A 132 11.70 -13.17 3.96
N PHE A 133 12.44 -13.63 2.95
CA PHE A 133 12.06 -14.84 2.22
C PHE A 133 12.09 -16.11 3.09
N GLU A 134 12.97 -16.21 4.09
CA GLU A 134 12.90 -17.29 5.11
C GLU A 134 11.63 -17.21 5.98
N ILE A 135 11.22 -16.00 6.39
CA ILE A 135 9.98 -15.78 7.14
C ILE A 135 8.74 -16.09 6.28
N LEU A 136 8.70 -15.61 5.03
CA LEU A 136 7.60 -15.89 4.10
C LEU A 136 7.51 -17.37 3.72
N GLU A 137 8.63 -18.08 3.61
CA GLU A 137 8.65 -19.52 3.33
C GLU A 137 8.07 -20.33 4.51
N LEU A 138 8.23 -19.88 5.76
CA LEU A 138 7.50 -20.42 6.90
C LEU A 138 6.03 -19.95 6.94
N MET A 139 5.74 -18.73 6.48
CA MET A 139 4.38 -18.20 6.45
C MET A 139 3.50 -18.97 5.44
N GLN A 140 4.05 -19.30 4.28
CA GLN A 140 3.37 -19.89 3.13
C GLN A 140 2.17 -19.04 2.69
N PRO A 141 2.37 -17.84 2.11
CA PRO A 141 1.31 -17.16 1.37
C PRO A 141 0.91 -17.98 0.14
N ASP A 142 -0.36 -17.94 -0.24
CA ASP A 142 -0.85 -18.59 -1.46
C ASP A 142 -0.35 -17.86 -2.71
N VAL A 143 -0.17 -16.53 -2.63
CA VAL A 143 0.46 -15.66 -3.64
C VAL A 143 1.09 -14.43 -2.97
N MET A 144 2.22 -13.94 -3.49
CA MET A 144 2.80 -12.63 -3.16
C MET A 144 2.98 -11.76 -4.43
N THR A 145 2.87 -10.43 -4.32
CA THR A 145 3.39 -9.50 -5.34
C THR A 145 4.64 -8.75 -4.87
N LEU A 146 5.34 -8.09 -5.79
CA LEU A 146 6.56 -7.33 -5.50
C LEU A 146 6.23 -5.85 -5.31
N GLY A 147 6.64 -5.29 -4.16
CA GLY A 147 6.62 -3.85 -3.90
C GLY A 147 7.89 -3.15 -4.36
N ASN A 148 8.07 -1.90 -3.92
CA ASN A 148 9.27 -1.11 -4.22
C ASN A 148 10.49 -1.57 -3.41
N HIS A 149 10.33 -1.89 -2.12
CA HIS A 149 11.46 -2.22 -1.25
C HIS A 149 12.05 -3.61 -1.48
N GLU A 150 11.36 -4.48 -2.22
CA GLU A 150 11.99 -5.67 -2.80
C GLU A 150 13.16 -5.31 -3.74
N PHE A 151 13.16 -4.12 -4.36
CA PHE A 151 14.21 -3.63 -5.26
C PHE A 151 15.26 -2.73 -4.60
N ASP A 152 15.21 -2.48 -3.29
CA ASP A 152 16.22 -1.68 -2.55
C ASP A 152 17.66 -2.23 -2.70
N TYR A 153 17.79 -3.53 -3.00
CA TYR A 153 19.08 -4.21 -3.19
C TYR A 153 19.36 -4.65 -4.64
N GLY A 154 18.58 -4.16 -5.61
CA GLY A 154 18.72 -4.47 -7.03
C GLY A 154 17.88 -5.66 -7.52
N ALA A 155 17.37 -5.58 -8.75
CA ALA A 155 16.62 -6.66 -9.39
C ALA A 155 17.41 -8.00 -9.45
N GLU A 156 18.74 -7.94 -9.60
CA GLU A 156 19.63 -9.11 -9.51
C GLU A 156 19.57 -9.80 -8.14
N ASN A 157 19.38 -9.05 -7.05
CA ASN A 157 19.23 -9.65 -5.72
C ASN A 157 17.92 -10.40 -5.60
N ILE A 158 16.83 -9.91 -6.21
CA ILE A 158 15.58 -10.67 -6.33
C ILE A 158 15.75 -11.90 -7.23
N ARG A 159 16.37 -11.78 -8.42
CA ARG A 159 16.68 -12.95 -9.29
C ARG A 159 17.47 -14.04 -8.55
N ARG A 160 18.40 -13.65 -7.65
CA ARG A 160 19.16 -14.55 -6.77
C ARG A 160 18.33 -15.21 -5.66
N LEU A 161 17.28 -14.54 -5.17
CA LEU A 161 16.45 -15.00 -4.05
C LEU A 161 15.17 -15.74 -4.47
N LEU A 162 14.61 -15.48 -5.66
CA LEU A 162 13.44 -16.22 -6.17
C LEU A 162 13.57 -17.76 -6.09
N PRO A 163 14.75 -18.40 -6.28
CA PRO A 163 14.90 -19.85 -6.13
C PRO A 163 14.91 -20.38 -4.68
N THR A 164 14.85 -19.51 -3.65
CA THR A 164 14.88 -19.94 -2.23
C THR A 164 13.50 -20.06 -1.60
N VAL A 165 12.42 -19.83 -2.36
CA VAL A 165 11.03 -19.87 -1.89
C VAL A 165 10.17 -20.79 -2.76
N THR A 166 9.10 -21.34 -2.21
CA THR A 166 8.18 -22.27 -2.89
C THR A 166 6.81 -21.66 -3.19
N PHE A 167 6.43 -20.57 -2.50
CA PHE A 167 5.22 -19.82 -2.80
C PHE A 167 5.35 -19.01 -4.10
N PRO A 168 4.25 -18.79 -4.87
CA PRO A 168 4.32 -18.07 -6.12
C PRO A 168 4.37 -16.56 -5.90
N ILE A 169 5.46 -15.93 -6.33
CA ILE A 169 5.57 -14.48 -6.50
C ILE A 169 5.09 -14.12 -7.91
N VAL A 170 4.26 -13.07 -8.03
CA VAL A 170 3.67 -12.62 -9.30
C VAL A 170 3.75 -11.12 -9.51
N SER A 171 3.92 -10.70 -10.76
CA SER A 171 3.70 -9.32 -11.21
C SER A 171 3.47 -9.29 -12.71
N ALA A 172 2.35 -8.71 -13.13
CA ALA A 172 1.94 -8.65 -14.52
C ALA A 172 2.62 -7.52 -15.30
N ASN A 173 2.99 -6.43 -14.61
CA ASN A 173 3.51 -5.21 -15.21
C ASN A 173 5.04 -5.06 -15.15
N LEU A 174 5.77 -5.99 -14.53
CA LEU A 174 7.24 -5.98 -14.57
C LEU A 174 7.78 -6.76 -15.77
N TRP A 175 8.35 -6.04 -16.74
CA TRP A 175 9.01 -6.61 -17.91
C TRP A 175 10.53 -6.56 -17.77
N ASP A 176 11.18 -7.68 -18.05
CA ASP A 176 12.62 -7.86 -18.07
C ASP A 176 13.16 -7.55 -19.47
N LYS A 177 13.91 -6.45 -19.62
CA LYS A 177 14.49 -6.02 -20.91
C LYS A 177 15.54 -6.99 -21.44
N ASP A 178 16.34 -7.57 -20.55
CA ASP A 178 17.47 -8.43 -20.92
C ASP A 178 17.00 -9.84 -21.28
N ALA A 179 15.96 -10.34 -20.61
CA ALA A 179 15.33 -11.63 -20.93
C ALA A 179 14.28 -11.52 -22.06
N GLY A 180 13.71 -10.33 -22.31
CA GLY A 180 12.61 -10.14 -23.25
C GLY A 180 11.32 -10.87 -22.82
N ALA A 181 11.03 -10.86 -21.51
CA ALA A 181 9.96 -11.64 -20.88
C ALA A 181 9.43 -10.94 -19.61
N PRO A 182 8.31 -11.37 -19.01
CA PRO A 182 7.93 -10.95 -17.67
C PRO A 182 9.00 -11.34 -16.63
N PHE A 183 9.35 -10.42 -15.73
CA PHE A 183 10.39 -10.61 -14.70
C PHE A 183 10.06 -11.74 -13.71
N VAL A 184 8.76 -11.90 -13.42
CA VAL A 184 8.16 -12.98 -12.64
C VAL A 184 6.86 -13.41 -13.34
N PRO A 185 6.26 -14.57 -13.01
CA PRO A 185 4.96 -14.96 -13.58
C PRO A 185 3.90 -13.87 -13.41
N ARG A 186 3.15 -13.56 -14.47
CA ARG A 186 2.19 -12.43 -14.45
C ARG A 186 1.00 -12.65 -13.50
N TYR A 187 0.62 -13.90 -13.28
CA TYR A 187 -0.54 -14.29 -12.49
C TYR A 187 -0.40 -15.71 -11.91
N ARG A 188 -1.25 -16.03 -10.94
CA ARG A 188 -1.43 -17.37 -10.38
C ARG A 188 -2.91 -17.74 -10.37
N ILE A 189 -3.26 -18.90 -10.92
CA ILE A 189 -4.60 -19.47 -10.77
C ILE A 189 -4.63 -20.32 -9.50
N LEU A 190 -5.45 -19.94 -8.53
CA LEU A 190 -5.78 -20.74 -7.36
C LEU A 190 -7.11 -21.48 -7.58
N ARG A 191 -7.37 -22.50 -6.76
CA ARG A 191 -8.65 -23.20 -6.70
C ARG A 191 -9.10 -23.34 -5.26
N ARG A 192 -10.41 -23.15 -5.01
CA ARG A 192 -11.11 -23.39 -3.75
C ARG A 192 -12.49 -23.95 -4.08
N GLY A 193 -12.77 -25.19 -3.67
CA GLY A 193 -13.94 -25.92 -4.17
C GLY A 193 -13.97 -25.97 -5.71
N PRO A 194 -15.10 -25.62 -6.37
CA PRO A 194 -15.16 -25.49 -7.82
C PRO A 194 -14.59 -24.16 -8.35
N LEU A 195 -14.47 -23.12 -7.51
CA LEU A 195 -14.07 -21.77 -7.89
C LEU A 195 -12.61 -21.74 -8.35
N LYS A 196 -12.35 -21.03 -9.46
CA LYS A 196 -11.00 -20.66 -9.93
C LYS A 196 -10.79 -19.18 -9.65
N ILE A 197 -9.73 -18.85 -8.94
CA ILE A 197 -9.39 -17.46 -8.61
C ILE A 197 -8.14 -17.09 -9.42
N GLY A 198 -8.26 -16.09 -10.29
CA GLY A 198 -7.12 -15.53 -11.03
C GLY A 198 -6.49 -14.40 -10.24
N VAL A 199 -5.32 -14.64 -9.64
CA VAL A 199 -4.56 -13.61 -8.90
C VAL A 199 -3.55 -12.96 -9.84
N ILE A 200 -3.74 -11.69 -10.17
CA ILE A 200 -2.87 -10.88 -11.03
C ILE A 200 -2.00 -9.98 -10.14
N GLY A 201 -0.68 -10.02 -10.26
CA GLY A 201 0.20 -9.12 -9.50
C GLY A 201 0.37 -7.76 -10.18
N LEU A 202 0.56 -6.69 -9.41
CA LEU A 202 1.02 -5.38 -9.91
C LEU A 202 2.04 -4.75 -8.95
N ALA A 203 3.18 -4.35 -9.49
CA ALA A 203 4.16 -3.50 -8.81
C ALA A 203 3.85 -2.01 -9.05
N PRO A 204 4.45 -1.06 -8.29
CA PRO A 204 4.21 0.38 -8.48
C PRO A 204 4.48 0.83 -9.92
N PRO A 205 3.59 1.62 -10.57
CA PRO A 205 3.83 2.14 -11.92
C PRO A 205 5.02 3.10 -11.97
N ASP A 206 5.36 3.70 -10.84
CA ASP A 206 6.40 4.69 -10.57
C ASP A 206 7.63 4.10 -9.86
N LEU A 207 7.81 2.77 -9.88
CA LEU A 207 8.94 2.06 -9.25
C LEU A 207 10.32 2.70 -9.51
N ALA A 208 10.53 3.23 -10.71
CA ALA A 208 11.77 3.90 -11.10
C ALA A 208 12.06 5.21 -10.33
N SER A 209 11.06 5.85 -9.73
CA SER A 209 11.18 7.02 -8.85
C SER A 209 11.01 6.68 -7.36
N LEU A 210 10.72 5.41 -7.02
CA LEU A 210 10.57 4.89 -5.64
C LEU A 210 11.78 4.06 -5.17
N SER A 211 12.71 3.74 -6.07
CA SER A 211 13.93 2.97 -5.83
C SER A 211 15.14 3.70 -6.41
N LEU A 212 16.37 3.28 -6.08
CA LEU A 212 17.54 3.74 -6.84
C LEU A 212 17.39 3.31 -8.31
N ARG A 213 17.40 4.25 -9.26
CA ARG A 213 17.19 3.96 -10.70
C ARG A 213 18.12 2.87 -11.24
N GLU A 214 19.35 2.79 -10.75
CA GLU A 214 20.31 1.74 -11.10
C GLU A 214 19.80 0.32 -10.75
N ASN A 215 19.16 0.14 -9.59
CA ASN A 215 18.63 -1.14 -9.11
C ASN A 215 17.54 -1.75 -10.02
N VAL A 216 16.80 -0.90 -10.72
CA VAL A 216 15.64 -1.27 -11.56
C VAL A 216 15.86 -0.96 -13.05
N SER A 217 17.05 -0.49 -13.44
CA SER A 217 17.39 -0.05 -14.80
C SER A 217 17.15 -1.11 -15.90
N GLY A 218 17.28 -2.40 -15.58
CA GLY A 218 16.98 -3.54 -16.47
C GLY A 218 15.50 -3.89 -16.60
N LEU A 219 14.60 -3.20 -15.90
CA LEU A 219 13.16 -3.44 -15.91
C LEU A 219 12.40 -2.31 -16.63
N ASP A 220 11.34 -2.66 -17.35
CA ASP A 220 10.30 -1.72 -17.79
C ASP A 220 9.02 -2.00 -17.00
N VAL A 221 8.36 -0.94 -16.52
CA VAL A 221 7.06 -1.06 -15.86
C VAL A 221 5.96 -0.73 -16.87
N LEU A 222 5.06 -1.69 -17.10
CA LEU A 222 3.95 -1.56 -18.04
C LEU A 222 2.76 -0.84 -17.40
N ASP A 223 1.94 -0.18 -18.22
CA ASP A 223 0.71 0.47 -17.77
C ASP A 223 -0.22 -0.54 -17.06
N PRO A 224 -0.60 -0.31 -15.79
CA PRO A 224 -1.34 -1.30 -15.01
C PRO A 224 -2.76 -1.54 -15.54
N VAL A 225 -3.41 -0.51 -16.10
CA VAL A 225 -4.78 -0.59 -16.62
C VAL A 225 -4.85 -1.53 -17.83
N MET A 226 -4.00 -1.32 -18.83
CA MET A 226 -3.91 -2.16 -20.03
C MET A 226 -3.31 -3.54 -19.72
N THR A 227 -2.34 -3.63 -18.80
CA THR A 227 -1.76 -4.92 -18.38
C THR A 227 -2.80 -5.82 -17.70
N THR A 228 -3.63 -5.24 -16.82
CA THR A 228 -4.70 -5.97 -16.12
C THR A 228 -5.75 -6.45 -17.10
N ARG A 229 -6.27 -5.59 -17.98
CA ARG A 229 -7.25 -5.96 -19.03
C ARG A 229 -6.78 -7.12 -19.92
N HIS A 230 -5.54 -7.07 -20.42
CA HIS A 230 -5.01 -8.17 -21.25
C HIS A 230 -4.85 -9.46 -20.46
N THR A 231 -4.41 -9.38 -19.20
CA THR A 231 -4.19 -10.56 -18.36
C THR A 231 -5.50 -11.21 -17.91
N MET A 232 -6.55 -10.42 -17.66
CA MET A 232 -7.91 -10.93 -17.43
C MET A 232 -8.47 -11.66 -18.65
N ALA A 233 -8.38 -11.06 -19.84
CA ALA A 233 -8.85 -11.70 -21.07
C ALA A 233 -8.12 -13.03 -21.38
N GLU A 234 -6.84 -13.13 -21.03
CA GLU A 234 -6.05 -14.37 -21.11
C GLU A 234 -6.52 -15.43 -20.10
N LEU A 235 -6.76 -15.03 -18.85
CA LEU A 235 -7.27 -15.88 -17.76
C LEU A 235 -8.66 -16.46 -18.07
N GLU A 236 -9.55 -15.63 -18.61
CA GLU A 236 -10.87 -16.04 -19.11
C GLU A 236 -10.71 -17.00 -20.32
N THR A 237 -10.07 -16.54 -21.40
CA THR A 237 -10.04 -17.26 -22.69
C THR A 237 -9.33 -18.62 -22.61
N ASN A 238 -8.19 -18.69 -21.92
CA ASN A 238 -7.34 -19.88 -21.95
C ASN A 238 -7.66 -20.88 -20.81
N PHE A 239 -8.26 -20.42 -19.70
CA PHE A 239 -8.45 -21.23 -18.50
C PHE A 239 -9.88 -21.22 -17.94
N GLY A 240 -10.76 -20.37 -18.47
CA GLY A 240 -12.13 -20.18 -18.00
C GLY A 240 -12.17 -19.71 -16.55
N VAL A 241 -11.33 -18.75 -16.18
CA VAL A 241 -11.37 -18.08 -14.86
C VAL A 241 -12.40 -16.96 -14.95
N ASN A 242 -13.33 -16.95 -13.99
CA ASN A 242 -14.45 -16.01 -13.91
C ASN A 242 -14.43 -15.15 -12.63
N PHE A 243 -13.43 -15.30 -11.76
CA PHE A 243 -13.25 -14.50 -10.54
C PHE A 243 -11.80 -13.97 -10.47
N ILE A 244 -11.64 -12.65 -10.40
CA ILE A 244 -10.37 -11.94 -10.56
C ILE A 244 -10.00 -11.17 -9.29
N VAL A 245 -8.80 -11.47 -8.78
CA VAL A 245 -8.16 -10.71 -7.70
C VAL A 245 -6.91 -10.03 -8.25
N VAL A 246 -6.81 -8.71 -8.10
CA VAL A 246 -5.56 -7.99 -8.31
C VAL A 246 -4.85 -7.86 -6.97
N LEU A 247 -3.61 -8.34 -6.91
CA LEU A 247 -2.71 -8.19 -5.78
C LEU A 247 -1.72 -7.06 -6.11
N SER A 248 -1.96 -5.90 -5.52
CA SER A 248 -1.38 -4.62 -5.96
C SER A 248 -0.45 -4.03 -4.90
N HIS A 249 0.67 -3.49 -5.35
CA HIS A 249 1.54 -2.60 -4.58
C HIS A 249 1.56 -1.18 -5.17
N MET A 250 0.42 -0.66 -5.64
CA MET A 250 0.35 0.67 -6.27
C MET A 250 -0.21 1.77 -5.36
N GLY A 251 -0.76 1.43 -4.20
CA GLY A 251 -1.37 2.39 -3.27
C GLY A 251 -2.85 2.67 -3.54
N ILE A 252 -3.59 2.90 -2.46
CA ILE A 252 -5.06 2.90 -2.44
C ILE A 252 -5.73 3.85 -3.46
N GLU A 253 -5.12 4.99 -3.79
CA GLU A 253 -5.70 5.90 -4.80
C GLU A 253 -5.42 5.45 -6.24
N VAL A 254 -4.28 4.79 -6.51
CA VAL A 254 -4.02 4.16 -7.83
C VAL A 254 -4.90 2.93 -8.00
N ASP A 255 -5.09 2.13 -6.94
CA ASP A 255 -6.02 1.00 -6.90
C ASP A 255 -7.48 1.46 -7.16
N THR A 256 -7.85 2.60 -6.58
CA THR A 256 -9.16 3.24 -6.80
C THR A 256 -9.33 3.68 -8.26
N VAL A 257 -8.29 4.21 -8.87
CA VAL A 257 -8.29 4.59 -10.30
C VAL A 257 -8.32 3.35 -11.20
N LEU A 258 -7.65 2.25 -10.83
CA LEU A 258 -7.71 0.98 -11.57
C LEU A 258 -9.13 0.40 -11.56
N ALA A 259 -9.74 0.26 -10.39
CA ALA A 259 -11.13 -0.22 -10.25
C ALA A 259 -12.14 0.65 -11.00
N ALA A 260 -11.96 1.97 -11.00
CA ALA A 260 -12.80 2.91 -11.74
C ALA A 260 -12.61 2.85 -13.27
N GLN A 261 -11.59 2.15 -13.78
CA GLN A 261 -11.29 2.03 -15.21
C GLN A 261 -11.39 0.61 -15.78
N VAL A 262 -11.34 -0.44 -14.95
CA VAL A 262 -11.29 -1.84 -15.40
C VAL A 262 -12.48 -2.61 -14.82
N ASP A 263 -13.52 -2.74 -15.64
CA ASP A 263 -14.66 -3.61 -15.35
C ASP A 263 -14.21 -5.08 -15.23
N GLY A 264 -14.81 -5.83 -14.31
CA GLY A 264 -14.56 -7.27 -14.14
C GLY A 264 -13.42 -7.64 -13.17
N ILE A 265 -12.87 -6.69 -12.41
CA ILE A 265 -12.06 -7.01 -11.21
C ILE A 265 -13.02 -7.19 -10.02
N ASP A 266 -13.04 -8.35 -9.38
CA ASP A 266 -13.87 -8.59 -8.18
C ASP A 266 -13.22 -7.98 -6.94
N VAL A 267 -11.91 -8.17 -6.76
CA VAL A 267 -11.17 -7.74 -5.57
C VAL A 267 -9.83 -7.09 -5.94
N ILE A 268 -9.47 -5.99 -5.28
CA ILE A 268 -8.09 -5.50 -5.19
C ILE A 268 -7.60 -5.63 -3.74
N VAL A 269 -6.48 -6.32 -3.57
CA VAL A 269 -5.74 -6.39 -2.30
C VAL A 269 -4.51 -5.52 -2.45
N GLY A 270 -4.51 -4.35 -1.80
CA GLY A 270 -3.51 -3.29 -1.97
C GLY A 270 -2.32 -3.35 -1.00
N GLY A 271 -1.38 -2.43 -1.22
CA GLY A 271 -0.19 -2.17 -0.41
C GLY A 271 0.36 -0.76 -0.69
N HIS A 272 1.64 -0.50 -0.41
CA HIS A 272 2.40 0.75 -0.66
C HIS A 272 1.97 1.96 0.18
N SER A 273 0.66 2.19 0.29
CA SER A 273 0.08 3.40 0.89
C SER A 273 -0.10 3.35 2.41
N HIS A 274 0.30 2.25 3.06
CA HIS A 274 0.24 2.02 4.53
C HIS A 274 -1.14 2.27 5.18
N THR A 275 -2.20 2.41 4.39
CA THR A 275 -3.55 2.76 4.83
C THR A 275 -4.26 1.55 5.43
N ALA A 276 -4.76 1.69 6.66
CA ALA A 276 -5.54 0.68 7.35
C ALA A 276 -7.03 0.85 7.02
N LEU A 277 -7.54 0.06 6.06
CA LEU A 277 -8.94 0.06 5.67
C LEU A 277 -9.78 -0.83 6.60
N TRP A 278 -10.34 -0.22 7.65
CA TRP A 278 -11.19 -0.88 8.66
C TRP A 278 -12.42 -1.62 8.11
N ARG A 279 -12.87 -1.20 6.92
CA ARG A 279 -13.87 -1.83 6.05
C ARG A 279 -13.41 -1.64 4.60
N GLU A 280 -13.90 -2.52 3.75
CA GLU A 280 -13.71 -2.52 2.31
C GLU A 280 -14.18 -1.20 1.63
N LYS A 281 -13.44 -0.76 0.61
CA LYS A 281 -13.80 0.38 -0.26
C LYS A 281 -14.33 -0.20 -1.57
N ILE A 282 -15.61 -0.01 -1.88
CA ILE A 282 -16.21 -0.51 -3.12
C ILE A 282 -16.18 0.58 -4.20
N VAL A 283 -15.63 0.25 -5.37
CA VAL A 283 -15.47 1.15 -6.52
C VAL A 283 -15.85 0.39 -7.79
N ASN A 284 -16.83 0.87 -8.56
CA ASN A 284 -17.32 0.22 -9.79
C ASN A 284 -17.75 -1.27 -9.60
N GLY A 285 -18.09 -1.69 -8.38
CA GLY A 285 -18.39 -3.08 -8.02
C GLY A 285 -17.18 -3.85 -7.46
N THR A 286 -15.96 -3.46 -7.81
CA THR A 286 -14.71 -4.00 -7.25
C THR A 286 -14.57 -3.69 -5.76
N VAL A 287 -14.17 -4.69 -4.99
CA VAL A 287 -13.94 -4.61 -3.53
C VAL A 287 -12.45 -4.35 -3.26
N ILE A 288 -12.09 -3.24 -2.61
CA ILE A 288 -10.70 -2.88 -2.32
C ILE A 288 -10.41 -2.98 -0.81
N VAL A 289 -9.33 -3.68 -0.43
CA VAL A 289 -8.90 -3.90 0.97
C VAL A 289 -7.39 -3.73 1.15
N GLN A 290 -6.97 -3.26 2.34
CA GLN A 290 -5.55 -3.04 2.70
C GLN A 290 -5.37 -2.99 4.23
N ALA A 291 -4.31 -3.62 4.75
CA ALA A 291 -4.13 -3.95 6.17
C ALA A 291 -3.15 -3.03 6.93
N GLY A 292 -3.01 -1.76 6.52
CA GLY A 292 -2.10 -0.83 7.18
C GLY A 292 -0.64 -1.15 6.83
N SER A 293 0.21 -1.40 7.83
CA SER A 293 1.61 -1.82 7.65
C SER A 293 2.20 -2.43 8.93
N LYS A 294 3.44 -2.93 8.83
CA LYS A 294 4.26 -3.48 9.92
C LYS A 294 3.62 -4.67 10.65
N GLY A 295 2.83 -5.45 9.93
CA GLY A 295 2.15 -6.64 10.45
C GLY A 295 1.12 -6.37 11.56
N LYS A 296 0.79 -5.10 11.84
CA LYS A 296 -0.07 -4.69 12.96
C LYS A 296 -1.51 -5.20 12.84
N TRP A 297 -1.93 -5.45 11.61
CA TRP A 297 -3.25 -5.98 11.29
C TRP A 297 -3.10 -7.18 10.36
N LEU A 298 -3.91 -8.20 10.58
CA LEU A 298 -4.23 -9.17 9.55
C LEU A 298 -5.58 -8.75 8.97
N GLY A 299 -5.60 -8.42 7.69
CA GLY A 299 -6.84 -8.17 6.97
C GLY A 299 -7.56 -9.49 6.70
N ALA A 300 -8.87 -9.52 6.91
CA ALA A 300 -9.73 -10.63 6.58
C ALA A 300 -10.92 -10.10 5.75
N LEU A 301 -11.01 -10.53 4.49
CA LEU A 301 -12.13 -10.26 3.61
C LEU A 301 -12.93 -11.54 3.43
N GLN A 302 -14.10 -11.58 4.07
CA GLN A 302 -15.07 -12.67 4.00
C GLN A 302 -16.01 -12.41 2.82
N LEU A 303 -16.13 -13.38 1.91
CA LEU A 303 -16.91 -13.27 0.67
C LEU A 303 -17.87 -14.46 0.52
N GLU A 304 -19.12 -14.17 0.17
CA GLU A 304 -20.03 -15.16 -0.42
C GLU A 304 -20.01 -14.97 -1.94
N VAL A 305 -19.59 -16.01 -2.69
CA VAL A 305 -19.35 -15.95 -4.14
C VAL A 305 -20.26 -16.93 -4.86
N ASP A 306 -20.97 -16.49 -5.89
CA ASP A 306 -21.63 -17.37 -6.86
C ASP A 306 -20.56 -17.98 -7.77
N VAL A 307 -20.34 -19.30 -7.65
CA VAL A 307 -19.27 -19.98 -8.40
C VAL A 307 -19.60 -20.16 -9.88
N ASP A 308 -20.88 -20.26 -10.25
CA ASP A 308 -21.31 -20.39 -11.64
C ASP A 308 -21.18 -19.04 -12.36
N ALA A 309 -21.61 -17.95 -11.73
CA ALA A 309 -21.49 -16.60 -12.29
C ALA A 309 -20.08 -16.02 -12.16
N GLY A 310 -19.34 -16.39 -11.11
CA GLY A 310 -18.04 -15.81 -10.76
C GLY A 310 -18.14 -14.49 -9.99
N THR A 311 -19.26 -14.22 -9.31
CA THR A 311 -19.55 -12.88 -8.76
C THR A 311 -19.75 -12.86 -7.25
N ILE A 312 -19.39 -11.74 -6.61
CA ILE A 312 -19.60 -11.50 -5.18
C ILE A 312 -21.09 -11.24 -4.89
N LEU A 313 -21.68 -12.08 -4.03
CA LEU A 313 -23.05 -11.93 -3.50
C LEU A 313 -23.06 -11.09 -2.21
N GLN A 314 -22.08 -11.32 -1.33
CA GLN A 314 -21.82 -10.50 -0.15
C GLN A 314 -20.30 -10.37 0.06
N SER A 315 -19.86 -9.20 0.51
CA SER A 315 -18.51 -8.97 1.05
C SER A 315 -18.60 -8.40 2.46
N THR A 316 -17.57 -8.65 3.27
CA THR A 316 -17.33 -8.00 4.56
C THR A 316 -15.83 -8.06 4.87
N GLY A 317 -15.17 -6.91 4.84
CA GLY A 317 -13.75 -6.77 5.17
C GLY A 317 -13.55 -6.28 6.60
N GLU A 318 -12.52 -6.77 7.29
CA GLU A 318 -12.12 -6.29 8.62
C GLU A 318 -10.61 -6.38 8.86
N LEU A 319 -10.12 -5.57 9.80
CA LEU A 319 -8.73 -5.57 10.24
C LEU A 319 -8.62 -6.13 11.65
N ILE A 320 -8.07 -7.33 11.77
CA ILE A 320 -7.86 -8.01 13.04
C ILE A 320 -6.57 -7.46 13.67
N PRO A 321 -6.61 -6.85 14.87
CA PRO A 321 -5.40 -6.36 15.53
C PRO A 321 -4.51 -7.53 15.98
N MET A 322 -3.25 -7.52 15.58
CA MET A 322 -2.28 -8.55 15.98
C MET A 322 -1.71 -8.27 17.38
N LEU A 323 -2.56 -8.22 18.41
CA LEU A 323 -2.14 -7.93 19.80
C LEU A 323 -1.34 -9.09 20.38
N SER A 324 -0.01 -8.93 20.38
CA SER A 324 0.96 -9.98 20.72
C SER A 324 0.96 -10.40 22.20
N GLU A 325 0.30 -9.64 23.07
CA GLU A 325 0.07 -10.01 24.48
C GLU A 325 -1.21 -10.87 24.67
N GLU A 326 -2.11 -10.87 23.68
CA GLU A 326 -3.44 -11.50 23.74
C GLU A 326 -3.59 -12.69 22.79
N LEU A 327 -2.75 -12.75 21.74
CA LEU A 327 -2.74 -13.78 20.72
C LEU A 327 -1.51 -14.70 20.88
N PRO A 328 -1.68 -16.03 20.81
CA PRO A 328 -0.54 -16.95 20.79
C PRO A 328 0.40 -16.71 19.60
N ALA A 329 1.67 -17.01 19.79
CA ALA A 329 2.68 -17.04 18.73
C ALA A 329 2.88 -18.47 18.22
N ASP A 330 3.06 -18.64 16.90
CA ASP A 330 3.50 -19.91 16.33
C ASP A 330 4.93 -20.24 16.78
N PRO A 331 5.20 -21.44 17.33
CA PRO A 331 6.50 -21.75 17.93
C PRO A 331 7.62 -21.97 16.91
N VAL A 332 7.32 -22.35 15.67
CA VAL A 332 8.33 -22.57 14.62
C VAL A 332 8.77 -21.23 14.05
N MET A 333 7.78 -20.36 13.74
CA MET A 333 8.03 -18.98 13.33
C MET A 333 8.76 -18.20 14.42
N ALA A 334 8.34 -18.32 15.69
CA ALA A 334 9.02 -17.66 16.81
C ALA A 334 10.48 -18.10 16.96
N ALA A 335 10.79 -19.37 16.72
CA ALA A 335 12.17 -19.88 16.75
C ALA A 335 13.01 -19.29 15.60
N LYS A 336 12.50 -19.22 14.37
CA LYS A 336 13.21 -18.60 13.23
C LYS A 336 13.36 -17.08 13.40
N VAL A 337 12.35 -16.38 13.94
CA VAL A 337 12.48 -14.96 14.29
C VAL A 337 13.58 -14.75 15.33
N ALA A 338 13.66 -15.60 16.37
CA ALA A 338 14.71 -15.52 17.38
C ALA A 338 16.11 -15.84 16.83
N GLU A 339 16.22 -16.81 15.91
CA GLU A 339 17.45 -17.13 15.18
C GLU A 339 17.94 -15.94 14.34
N LEU A 340 17.03 -15.28 13.62
CA LEU A 340 17.33 -14.13 12.75
C LEU A 340 17.65 -12.86 13.55
N GLU A 341 16.89 -12.53 14.59
CA GLU A 341 17.20 -11.37 15.44
C GLU A 341 18.46 -11.57 16.29
N ALA A 342 18.88 -12.81 16.61
CA ALA A 342 20.15 -13.07 17.28
C ALA A 342 21.37 -12.61 16.46
N VAL A 343 21.27 -12.58 15.12
CA VAL A 343 22.28 -12.00 14.21
C VAL A 343 22.34 -10.47 14.32
N VAL A 344 21.25 -9.84 14.79
CA VAL A 344 21.20 -8.38 15.06
C VAL A 344 21.66 -8.08 16.48
N GLU A 345 21.25 -8.86 17.50
CA GLU A 345 21.60 -8.58 18.90
C GLU A 345 23.12 -8.59 19.18
N GLU A 346 23.94 -9.24 18.34
CA GLU A 346 25.41 -9.12 18.41
C GLU A 346 25.89 -7.73 17.97
N GLY A 347 25.89 -6.79 18.91
CA GLY A 347 26.47 -5.45 18.78
C GLY A 347 25.45 -4.33 18.57
N PHE A 348 24.25 -4.59 18.05
CA PHE A 348 23.28 -3.52 17.79
C PHE A 348 22.70 -2.88 19.07
N GLY A 349 22.80 -3.57 20.20
CA GLY A 349 22.53 -3.01 21.53
C GLY A 349 23.59 -2.04 22.08
N GLU A 350 24.66 -1.74 21.33
CA GLU A 350 25.64 -0.71 21.72
C GLU A 350 24.96 0.66 21.85
N VAL A 351 25.01 1.26 23.04
CA VAL A 351 24.60 2.66 23.24
C VAL A 351 25.70 3.59 22.70
N ILE A 352 25.41 4.24 21.58
CA ILE A 352 26.34 5.12 20.86
C ILE A 352 26.26 6.59 21.32
N GLY A 353 25.18 6.98 21.99
CA GLY A 353 24.96 8.33 22.54
C GLY A 353 23.67 8.45 23.35
N THR A 354 23.27 9.68 23.68
CA THR A 354 22.03 10.01 24.41
C THR A 354 21.28 11.13 23.69
N LEU A 355 19.97 10.99 23.54
CA LEU A 355 19.06 11.99 22.99
C LEU A 355 18.37 12.77 24.13
N GLU A 356 18.47 14.10 24.13
CA GLU A 356 17.92 14.96 25.20
C GLU A 356 16.41 15.19 25.07
N THR A 357 15.86 15.14 23.85
CA THR A 357 14.45 15.41 23.53
C THR A 357 13.99 14.54 22.36
N ASP A 358 12.78 14.00 22.42
CA ASP A 358 12.19 13.13 21.39
C ASP A 358 12.45 13.60 19.96
N TRP A 359 12.88 12.67 19.11
CA TRP A 359 13.08 12.83 17.68
C TRP A 359 11.78 12.46 16.93
N GLU A 360 11.06 13.48 16.48
CA GLU A 360 9.85 13.33 15.66
C GLU A 360 10.18 13.48 14.18
N ARG A 361 10.05 12.41 13.37
CA ARG A 361 10.04 12.55 11.91
C ARG A 361 8.73 13.18 11.45
N ARG A 362 8.74 13.94 10.35
CA ARG A 362 7.52 14.49 9.72
C ARG A 362 7.57 14.33 8.21
N SER A 363 6.49 13.87 7.60
CA SER A 363 6.32 13.80 6.15
C SER A 363 6.04 15.15 5.50
N HIS A 364 5.74 16.19 6.30
CA HIS A 364 5.57 17.56 5.83
C HIS A 364 5.86 18.53 6.98
N GLY A 365 6.52 19.65 6.67
CA GLY A 365 7.03 20.60 7.66
C GLY A 365 8.31 20.13 8.36
N GLU A 366 8.86 21.00 9.22
CA GLU A 366 10.13 20.81 9.90
C GLU A 366 10.11 19.69 10.95
N SER A 367 11.18 18.89 11.00
CA SER A 367 11.43 17.82 11.97
C SER A 367 12.80 17.98 12.62
N ASN A 368 12.92 17.73 13.92
CA ASN A 368 14.20 17.90 14.62
C ASN A 368 15.23 16.79 14.26
N ILE A 369 14.77 15.56 14.00
CA ILE A 369 15.63 14.50 13.47
C ILE A 369 16.18 14.86 12.07
N GLY A 370 15.35 15.45 11.20
CA GLY A 370 15.79 15.93 9.88
C GLY A 370 16.71 17.14 9.97
N ASN A 371 16.47 18.05 10.92
CA ASN A 371 17.36 19.17 11.22
C ASN A 371 18.76 18.67 11.58
N TRP A 372 18.86 17.68 12.48
CA TRP A 372 20.12 17.09 12.90
C TRP A 372 20.82 16.34 11.76
N GLN A 373 20.11 15.49 11.00
CA GLN A 373 20.71 14.76 9.88
C GLN A 373 21.29 15.73 8.82
N THR A 374 20.55 16.78 8.46
CA THR A 374 21.03 17.78 7.49
C THR A 374 22.15 18.68 8.03
N ASP A 375 22.32 18.80 9.36
CA ASP A 375 23.53 19.39 9.94
C ASP A 375 24.74 18.46 9.83
N VAL A 376 24.59 17.17 10.10
CA VAL A 376 25.67 16.19 9.93
C VAL A 376 26.11 16.13 8.45
N MET A 377 25.17 16.08 7.52
CA MET A 377 25.46 16.10 6.07
C MET A 377 26.28 17.32 5.67
N ARG A 378 25.92 18.52 6.18
CA ARG A 378 26.63 19.76 5.86
C ARG A 378 28.00 19.86 6.53
N ASP A 379 28.14 19.47 7.80
CA ASP A 379 29.43 19.48 8.52
C ASP A 379 30.42 18.45 7.92
N PHE A 380 29.90 17.31 7.43
CA PHE A 380 30.72 16.29 6.76
C PHE A 380 31.17 16.70 5.34
N THR A 381 30.29 17.35 4.56
CA THR A 381 30.59 17.68 3.15
C THR A 381 31.13 19.09 2.92
N GLY A 382 30.92 20.03 3.85
CA GLY A 382 31.28 21.44 3.69
C GLY A 382 30.37 22.25 2.76
N ALA A 383 29.20 21.74 2.38
CA ALA A 383 28.23 22.41 1.50
C ALA A 383 27.62 23.70 2.12
N ASP A 384 27.08 24.61 1.29
CA ASP A 384 26.27 25.75 1.78
C ASP A 384 24.94 25.25 2.40
N VAL A 385 24.30 24.26 1.75
CA VAL A 385 22.94 23.79 2.04
C VAL A 385 22.88 22.27 1.99
N ALA A 386 22.07 21.67 2.86
CA ALA A 386 21.80 20.23 2.88
C ALA A 386 20.29 19.94 2.80
N PHE A 387 19.92 18.91 2.03
CA PHE A 387 18.55 18.39 1.93
C PHE A 387 18.50 16.88 2.23
N GLN A 388 17.58 16.45 3.08
CA GLN A 388 17.26 15.05 3.34
C GLN A 388 15.76 14.80 3.16
N ASN A 389 15.40 13.84 2.31
CA ASN A 389 14.01 13.52 2.01
C ASN A 389 13.34 12.83 3.21
N SER A 390 12.11 13.22 3.51
CA SER A 390 11.40 12.80 4.72
C SER A 390 10.99 11.32 4.67
N GLY A 391 10.75 10.76 3.49
CA GLY A 391 10.56 9.33 3.27
C GLY A 391 11.80 8.50 3.61
N GLY A 392 12.99 9.10 3.57
CA GLY A 392 14.25 8.48 3.99
C GLY A 392 14.38 8.27 5.50
N ILE A 393 13.58 8.98 6.32
CA ILE A 393 13.63 8.92 7.79
C ILE A 393 12.53 7.97 8.29
N ARG A 394 12.92 6.75 8.73
CA ARG A 394 11.96 5.64 8.90
C ARG A 394 11.46 5.42 10.33
N LYS A 395 12.09 6.01 11.34
CA LYS A 395 11.78 5.82 12.78
C LYS A 395 11.77 7.16 13.55
N ASN A 396 10.91 7.24 14.57
CA ASN A 396 10.99 8.24 15.65
C ASN A 396 11.75 7.62 16.84
N LEU A 397 12.47 8.44 17.62
CA LEU A 397 13.18 7.98 18.81
C LEU A 397 12.76 8.79 20.03
N GLU A 398 12.40 8.12 21.12
CA GLU A 398 12.04 8.77 22.40
C GLU A 398 13.32 9.14 23.16
N ALA A 399 13.30 10.22 23.97
CA ALA A 399 14.49 10.71 24.67
C ALA A 399 15.09 9.65 25.63
N GLY A 400 16.42 9.54 25.63
CA GLY A 400 17.14 8.46 26.31
C GLY A 400 18.37 7.96 25.54
N PRO A 401 18.85 6.73 25.80
CA PRO A 401 20.01 6.18 25.10
C PRO A 401 19.70 5.92 23.62
N ILE A 402 20.61 6.32 22.73
CA ILE A 402 20.59 6.00 21.31
C ILE A 402 21.43 4.74 21.09
N THR A 403 20.84 3.69 20.52
CA THR A 403 21.54 2.45 20.18
C THR A 403 22.02 2.42 18.73
N LEU A 404 22.94 1.51 18.41
CA LEU A 404 23.30 1.19 17.04
C LEU A 404 22.08 0.67 16.24
N ARG A 405 21.18 -0.10 16.88
CA ARG A 405 19.89 -0.55 16.29
C ARG A 405 19.04 0.62 15.82
N ASP A 406 18.94 1.69 16.62
CA ASP A 406 18.14 2.87 16.28
C ASP A 406 18.60 3.52 14.98
N MET A 407 19.91 3.64 14.75
CA MET A 407 20.42 4.27 13.53
C MET A 407 20.23 3.43 12.26
N TRP A 408 20.22 2.10 12.38
CA TRP A 408 19.82 1.22 11.29
C TRP A 408 18.31 1.23 11.04
N GLU A 409 17.48 1.46 12.05
CA GLU A 409 16.02 1.61 11.88
C GLU A 409 15.60 3.05 11.47
N ILE A 410 16.44 4.06 11.68
CA ILE A 410 16.24 5.45 11.24
C ILE A 410 16.64 5.62 9.76
N SER A 411 17.85 5.17 9.39
CA SER A 411 18.44 5.29 8.04
C SER A 411 18.84 3.90 7.49
N PRO A 412 17.87 3.06 7.08
CA PRO A 412 18.15 1.66 6.75
C PRO A 412 18.79 1.46 5.36
N PHE A 413 18.52 2.38 4.42
CA PHE A 413 18.85 2.24 2.98
C PHE A 413 20.32 2.00 2.68
N GLY A 414 21.23 2.59 3.48
CA GLY A 414 22.66 2.54 3.18
C GLY A 414 23.03 3.43 1.98
N ASN A 415 22.37 4.59 1.86
CA ASN A 415 22.66 5.59 0.86
C ASN A 415 24.07 6.18 1.09
N HIS A 416 24.58 6.97 0.15
CA HIS A 416 25.78 7.78 0.34
C HIS A 416 25.49 9.25 0.02
N PHE A 417 26.29 10.16 0.56
CA PHE A 417 26.13 11.58 0.27
C PHE A 417 26.66 11.92 -1.13
N VAL A 418 25.93 12.80 -1.80
CA VAL A 418 26.30 13.44 -3.07
C VAL A 418 26.34 14.95 -2.89
N ILE A 419 27.04 15.63 -3.80
CA ILE A 419 27.21 17.07 -3.85
C ILE A 419 26.90 17.53 -5.28
N PHE A 420 26.22 18.68 -5.39
CA PHE A 420 26.00 19.36 -6.66
C PHE A 420 25.97 20.87 -6.45
N ASN A 421 26.00 21.65 -7.54
CA ASN A 421 26.00 23.11 -7.49
C ASN A 421 24.80 23.67 -8.25
N VAL A 422 24.17 24.70 -7.69
CA VAL A 422 23.02 25.41 -8.30
C VAL A 422 23.19 26.93 -8.18
N THR A 423 22.55 27.69 -9.06
CA THR A 423 22.38 29.14 -8.87
C THR A 423 21.35 29.43 -7.77
N GLY A 424 21.35 30.64 -7.21
CA GLY A 424 20.30 31.09 -6.32
C GLY A 424 18.91 31.09 -6.98
N GLU A 425 18.83 31.38 -8.28
CA GLU A 425 17.58 31.26 -9.05
C GLU A 425 17.08 29.80 -9.10
N GLN A 426 17.95 28.84 -9.41
CA GLN A 426 17.62 27.41 -9.35
C GLN A 426 17.20 27.01 -7.93
N LEU A 427 17.92 27.43 -6.89
CA LEU A 427 17.61 27.12 -5.49
C LEU A 427 16.22 27.64 -5.06
N LEU A 428 15.82 28.84 -5.50
CA LEU A 428 14.46 29.33 -5.28
C LEU A 428 13.42 28.46 -6.01
N GLY A 429 13.72 28.01 -7.23
CA GLY A 429 12.91 27.04 -7.97
C GLY A 429 12.72 25.72 -7.21
N MET A 430 13.82 25.13 -6.70
CA MET A 430 13.80 23.91 -5.89
C MET A 430 12.87 24.03 -4.68
N ILE A 431 12.92 25.17 -3.97
CA ILE A 431 12.08 25.42 -2.80
C ILE A 431 10.61 25.66 -3.17
N ARG A 432 10.30 26.34 -4.28
CA ARG A 432 8.91 26.44 -4.78
C ARG A 432 8.35 25.06 -5.14
N TYR A 433 9.15 24.22 -5.79
CA TYR A 433 8.76 22.86 -6.17
C TYR A 433 8.49 21.97 -4.94
N GLN A 434 9.36 22.05 -3.94
CA GLN A 434 9.21 21.38 -2.64
C GLN A 434 7.97 21.86 -1.84
N ALA A 435 7.68 23.16 -1.87
CA ALA A 435 6.52 23.69 -1.15
C ALA A 435 5.18 23.36 -1.83
N VAL A 436 5.12 23.39 -3.17
CA VAL A 436 3.86 23.30 -3.92
C VAL A 436 3.68 21.94 -4.59
N VAL A 437 4.66 21.45 -5.34
CA VAL A 437 4.47 20.42 -6.38
C VAL A 437 4.65 18.98 -5.86
N THR A 438 5.82 18.63 -5.32
CA THR A 438 6.14 17.21 -5.05
C THR A 438 5.56 16.69 -3.73
N GLY A 439 5.22 15.40 -3.70
CA GLY A 439 4.83 14.70 -2.48
C GLY A 439 6.02 14.46 -1.54
N GLU A 440 7.23 14.28 -2.08
CA GLU A 440 8.40 13.88 -1.30
C GLU A 440 9.09 15.11 -0.67
N PHE A 441 8.68 15.43 0.55
CA PHE A 441 9.09 16.64 1.26
C PHE A 441 10.50 16.53 1.86
N CYS A 442 11.30 17.60 1.78
CA CYS A 442 12.68 17.63 2.28
C CYS A 442 12.82 18.40 3.60
N GLN A 443 13.57 17.78 4.52
CA GLN A 443 14.16 18.39 5.69
C GLN A 443 15.45 19.13 5.27
N VAL A 444 15.82 20.20 5.97
CA VAL A 444 16.84 21.16 5.48
C VAL A 444 17.79 21.69 6.54
N SER A 445 19.00 22.07 6.11
CA SER A 445 19.87 22.96 6.88
C SER A 445 20.83 23.78 6.02
N GLY A 446 21.47 24.80 6.62
CA GLY A 446 22.17 25.90 5.95
C GLY A 446 21.23 26.95 5.33
N ILE A 447 20.03 26.51 4.95
CA ILE A 447 18.90 27.27 4.40
C ILE A 447 17.77 27.40 5.44
N ARG A 448 17.00 28.49 5.33
CA ARG A 448 15.71 28.69 6.00
C ARG A 448 14.70 29.22 4.99
N TYR A 449 13.44 28.78 5.06
CA TYR A 449 12.40 29.31 4.19
C TYR A 449 11.01 29.41 4.85
N SER A 450 10.21 30.34 4.34
CA SER A 450 8.79 30.45 4.67
C SER A 450 7.95 30.43 3.40
N PHE A 451 6.93 29.57 3.33
CA PHE A 451 5.93 29.55 2.25
C PHE A 451 4.53 29.86 2.79
N ASN A 452 3.81 30.79 2.15
CA ASN A 452 2.44 31.16 2.48
C ASN A 452 1.51 30.85 1.29
N TYR A 453 0.80 29.72 1.36
CA TYR A 453 -0.16 29.28 0.34
C TYR A 453 -1.34 30.25 0.13
N ASP A 454 -1.60 31.15 1.11
CA ASP A 454 -2.68 32.14 1.04
C ASP A 454 -2.23 33.49 0.39
N ALA A 455 -1.03 33.58 -0.19
CA ALA A 455 -0.50 34.81 -0.82
C ALA A 455 -0.33 34.71 -2.34
N GLU A 456 -0.19 35.87 -2.99
CA GLU A 456 0.25 35.95 -4.38
C GLU A 456 1.70 35.47 -4.52
N ASP A 457 2.01 34.78 -5.64
CA ASP A 457 3.22 33.96 -5.79
C ASP A 457 4.56 34.72 -5.61
N SER A 458 4.58 36.03 -5.89
CA SER A 458 5.75 36.88 -5.63
C SER A 458 6.08 37.04 -4.15
N ASP A 459 5.05 37.12 -3.28
CA ASP A 459 5.18 37.31 -1.83
C ASP A 459 5.08 35.99 -1.04
N ALA A 460 4.65 34.91 -1.71
CA ALA A 460 4.40 33.61 -1.10
C ALA A 460 5.67 32.96 -0.51
N LEU A 461 6.83 33.12 -1.14
CA LEU A 461 8.09 32.48 -0.72
C LEU A 461 9.14 33.50 -0.25
N LYS A 462 9.79 33.20 0.88
CA LYS A 462 11.05 33.83 1.32
C LYS A 462 12.07 32.75 1.62
N VAL A 463 13.33 32.96 1.22
CA VAL A 463 14.44 32.02 1.44
C VAL A 463 15.69 32.79 1.86
N GLU A 464 16.37 32.28 2.90
CA GLU A 464 17.65 32.76 3.38
C GLU A 464 18.65 31.60 3.44
N VAL A 465 19.91 31.85 3.09
CA VAL A 465 21.02 30.90 3.27
C VAL A 465 22.08 31.57 4.13
N GLY A 466 22.51 30.92 5.20
CA GLY A 466 23.43 31.50 6.18
C GLY A 466 22.89 32.75 6.90
N GLY A 467 21.57 32.95 6.93
CA GLY A 467 20.93 34.14 7.52
C GLY A 467 20.94 35.39 6.63
N ALA A 468 21.16 35.24 5.33
CA ALA A 468 21.01 36.30 4.34
C ALA A 468 20.09 35.85 3.19
N PRO A 469 19.27 36.74 2.59
CA PRO A 469 18.44 36.40 1.43
C PRO A 469 19.25 35.81 0.26
N VAL A 470 18.64 34.86 -0.45
CA VAL A 470 19.27 34.21 -1.62
C VAL A 470 19.62 35.23 -2.71
N GLN A 471 20.86 35.16 -3.20
CA GLN A 471 21.37 35.97 -4.31
C GLN A 471 21.28 35.14 -5.60
N LEU A 472 20.50 35.59 -6.58
CA LEU A 472 20.09 34.80 -7.75
C LEU A 472 21.28 34.28 -8.57
N ASP A 473 22.32 35.09 -8.69
CA ASP A 473 23.55 34.84 -9.45
C ASP A 473 24.66 34.16 -8.61
N LYS A 474 24.53 34.06 -7.28
CA LYS A 474 25.45 33.27 -6.47
C LYS A 474 25.23 31.78 -6.75
N THR A 475 26.33 31.05 -6.96
CA THR A 475 26.35 29.59 -6.87
C THR A 475 26.34 29.13 -5.42
N TYR A 476 25.49 28.16 -5.09
CA TYR A 476 25.42 27.48 -3.81
C TYR A 476 25.76 26.00 -3.98
N THR A 477 26.64 25.49 -3.12
CA THR A 477 26.95 24.05 -3.06
C THR A 477 25.90 23.35 -2.22
N ILE A 478 25.25 22.34 -2.79
CA ILE A 478 24.17 21.55 -2.18
C ILE A 478 24.69 20.15 -1.88
N THR A 479 24.40 19.62 -0.70
CA THR A 479 24.54 18.18 -0.42
C THR A 479 23.19 17.50 -0.21
N THR A 480 23.10 16.25 -0.64
CA THR A 480 21.94 15.39 -0.41
C THR A 480 22.37 13.91 -0.43
N ASN A 481 21.44 12.96 -0.37
CA ASN A 481 21.74 11.53 -0.52
C ASN A 481 21.65 11.07 -1.99
N ASN A 482 22.31 9.98 -2.37
CA ASN A 482 22.37 9.52 -3.77
C ASN A 482 21.01 9.13 -4.36
N TYR A 483 20.04 8.70 -3.54
CA TYR A 483 18.65 8.54 -3.99
C TYR A 483 18.08 9.87 -4.48
N MET A 484 18.22 10.95 -3.71
CA MET A 484 17.74 12.28 -4.10
C MET A 484 18.53 12.86 -5.29
N GLY A 485 19.85 12.63 -5.33
CA GLY A 485 20.69 13.02 -6.47
C GLY A 485 20.31 12.32 -7.77
N GLY A 486 19.77 11.09 -7.70
CA GLY A 486 19.20 10.37 -8.83
C GLY A 486 17.79 10.82 -9.24
N HIS A 487 17.16 11.74 -8.50
CA HIS A 487 15.75 12.16 -8.68
C HIS A 487 15.57 13.68 -8.63
N LEU A 488 16.54 14.45 -9.14
CA LEU A 488 16.51 15.92 -9.08
C LEU A 488 15.24 16.53 -9.68
N TYR A 489 14.68 15.94 -10.74
CA TYR A 489 13.44 16.43 -11.33
C TYR A 489 12.21 16.13 -10.44
N ASP A 490 12.06 14.89 -9.98
CA ASP A 490 10.89 14.42 -9.23
C ASP A 490 10.79 15.04 -7.81
N ILE A 491 11.94 15.45 -7.25
CA ILE A 491 12.06 16.01 -5.90
C ILE A 491 12.22 17.54 -5.92
N PHE A 492 12.89 18.12 -6.92
CA PHE A 492 13.21 19.56 -6.95
C PHE A 492 12.77 20.30 -8.23
N GLY A 493 12.17 19.63 -9.20
CA GLY A 493 11.82 20.21 -10.50
C GLY A 493 13.03 20.58 -11.36
N LEU A 494 14.21 20.07 -10.98
CA LEU A 494 15.52 20.48 -11.49
C LEU A 494 15.98 19.47 -12.56
N PRO A 495 16.11 19.86 -13.84
CA PRO A 495 16.51 18.93 -14.90
C PRO A 495 17.91 18.35 -14.65
N GLU A 496 18.04 17.03 -14.74
CA GLU A 496 19.31 16.31 -14.52
C GLU A 496 20.40 16.67 -15.54
N ALA A 497 20.03 17.26 -16.69
CA ALA A 497 20.96 17.79 -17.68
C ALA A 497 21.58 19.15 -17.30
N ASP A 498 20.97 19.89 -16.35
CA ASP A 498 21.41 21.23 -15.96
C ASP A 498 22.46 21.20 -14.84
N VAL A 499 22.65 20.05 -14.18
CA VAL A 499 23.37 19.91 -12.90
C VAL A 499 24.20 18.64 -12.86
N ALA A 500 25.52 18.78 -12.69
CA ALA A 500 26.40 17.65 -12.37
C ALA A 500 26.26 17.26 -10.89
N VAL A 501 25.86 16.01 -10.66
CA VAL A 501 25.82 15.37 -9.33
C VAL A 501 27.03 14.46 -9.18
N GLU A 502 27.83 14.70 -8.15
CA GLU A 502 29.04 13.92 -7.85
C GLU A 502 28.96 13.31 -6.44
N PRO A 503 29.51 12.12 -6.19
CA PRO A 503 29.63 11.59 -4.82
C PRO A 503 30.45 12.52 -3.93
N ALA A 504 30.06 12.66 -2.66
CA ALA A 504 30.94 13.24 -1.66
C ALA A 504 32.14 12.31 -1.46
N TYR A 505 33.37 12.82 -1.58
CA TYR A 505 34.59 12.02 -1.43
C TYR A 505 35.32 12.33 -0.10
N PRO A 506 35.77 11.31 0.65
CA PRO A 506 35.56 9.87 0.42
C PRO A 506 34.08 9.47 0.52
N VAL A 507 33.69 8.44 -0.24
CA VAL A 507 32.31 7.95 -0.25
C VAL A 507 32.08 7.09 0.99
N HIS A 508 31.17 7.53 1.86
CA HIS A 508 30.73 6.80 3.06
C HIS A 508 29.21 6.55 3.00
N VAL A 509 28.77 5.51 3.69
CA VAL A 509 27.35 5.26 3.95
C VAL A 509 26.81 6.33 4.90
N ASP A 510 25.65 6.91 4.57
CA ASP A 510 24.99 8.01 5.29
C ASP A 510 24.81 7.69 6.78
N ARG A 511 24.25 6.52 7.07
CA ARG A 511 24.07 5.97 8.41
C ARG A 511 25.37 5.87 9.20
N ASP A 512 26.47 5.46 8.57
CA ASP A 512 27.73 5.25 9.27
C ASP A 512 28.34 6.60 9.68
N VAL A 513 28.22 7.63 8.83
CA VAL A 513 28.55 9.02 9.21
C VAL A 513 27.64 9.51 10.36
N PHE A 514 26.33 9.26 10.29
CA PHE A 514 25.42 9.62 11.40
C PHE A 514 25.82 8.94 12.73
N ILE A 515 26.21 7.66 12.70
CA ILE A 515 26.70 6.93 13.89
C ILE A 515 28.01 7.54 14.43
N GLU A 516 28.97 7.88 13.58
CA GLU A 516 30.20 8.55 13.99
C GLU A 516 29.93 9.92 14.63
N TYR A 517 29.01 10.69 14.08
CA TYR A 517 28.61 11.98 14.63
C TYR A 517 27.93 11.84 16.00
N ILE A 518 27.09 10.82 16.22
CA ILE A 518 26.50 10.56 17.53
C ILE A 518 27.58 10.17 18.55
N ARG A 519 28.51 9.27 18.20
CA ARG A 519 29.64 8.90 19.07
C ARG A 519 30.57 10.09 19.39
N LYS A 520 30.72 11.04 18.46
CA LYS A 520 31.49 12.30 18.60
C LYS A 520 30.78 13.32 19.51
N GLN A 521 29.48 13.52 19.33
CA GLN A 521 28.66 14.50 20.08
C GLN A 521 28.27 13.99 21.48
N LYS A 522 28.02 12.68 21.62
CA LYS A 522 27.60 11.94 22.83
C LYS A 522 26.24 12.30 23.41
N ASN A 523 25.93 13.58 23.54
CA ASN A 523 24.60 14.08 23.89
C ASN A 523 24.06 14.85 22.69
N ILE A 524 22.83 14.53 22.30
CA ILE A 524 22.18 15.06 21.10
C ILE A 524 21.03 15.96 21.55
N SER A 525 21.19 17.26 21.35
CA SER A 525 20.17 18.27 21.56
C SER A 525 19.82 18.85 20.18
N SER A 526 18.63 18.54 19.68
CA SER A 526 18.13 19.09 18.41
C SER A 526 16.65 19.36 18.52
N THR A 527 16.27 20.59 18.20
CA THR A 527 14.91 21.11 18.28
C THR A 527 14.42 21.54 16.89
N LEU A 528 13.16 21.96 16.82
CA LEU A 528 12.74 22.86 15.75
C LEU A 528 13.41 24.22 15.97
N GLU A 529 13.72 24.92 14.88
CA GLU A 529 14.42 26.20 14.90
C GLU A 529 13.77 27.26 14.00
N ASP A 530 12.62 26.97 13.38
CA ASP A 530 12.01 27.75 12.29
C ASP A 530 12.92 27.81 11.04
N ARG A 531 13.41 26.65 10.62
CA ARG A 531 14.01 26.43 9.29
C ARG A 531 12.95 26.32 8.20
N ILE A 532 11.75 25.81 8.51
CA ILE A 532 10.65 25.66 7.55
C ILE A 532 9.32 26.14 8.13
N THR A 533 8.89 27.35 7.75
CA THR A 533 7.59 27.92 8.15
C THR A 533 6.57 27.81 7.01
N LEU A 534 5.58 26.94 7.16
CA LEU A 534 4.47 26.81 6.19
C LEU A 534 3.18 27.44 6.75
N LYS A 535 2.50 28.24 5.94
CA LYS A 535 1.25 28.92 6.30
C LYS A 535 0.20 28.78 5.19
N GLY A 536 -1.06 28.66 5.59
CA GLY A 536 -2.20 28.47 4.70
C GLY A 536 -2.49 27.00 4.46
N LYS A 537 -3.45 26.69 3.58
CA LYS A 537 -3.71 25.30 3.18
C LYS A 537 -2.89 24.99 1.92
N ARG A 538 -2.02 23.96 1.99
CA ARG A 538 -1.41 23.39 0.77
C ARG A 538 -2.54 22.97 -0.20
N PRO A 539 -2.46 23.33 -1.49
CA PRO A 539 -3.50 23.01 -2.47
C PRO A 539 -3.81 21.51 -2.54
#